data_AF-A0A0W1QQK8-F1
#
_entry.id   AF-A0A0W1QQK8-F1
#
_cell.length_a   1.000
_cell.length_b   1.000
_cell.length_c   1.000
_cell.angle_alpha   90.00
_cell.angle_beta   90.00
_cell.angle_gamma   90.00
#
_symmetry.space_group_name_H-M   'P 1'
#
loop_
_entity.id
_entity.type
_entity.pdbx_description
1 polymer ?
#
loop_
_entity_poly.entity_id
_entity_poly.type
_entity_poly.pdbx_seq_one_letter_code
_entity_poly.pdbx_strand_id
1 'polypeptide(L)'
;MTTPAIVHLRDVITDDAGQVEQDYNYLVYDFGGEMIARAYLDTPHKVSVLRQGPVPEPVLAYLRARFDSIDQLGPQGYETIWSA
;
A
#
# COMPACT_ATOMS: atom_id res chain seq x y z
N MET A 1 0.28 12.04 -16.32
CA MET A 1 0.04 10.80 -15.56
C MET A 1 1.37 10.43 -14.94
N THR A 2 1.49 10.39 -13.62
CA THR A 2 2.77 10.07 -12.97
C THR A 2 2.85 8.55 -12.85
N THR A 3 3.66 7.92 -13.70
CA THR A 3 4.00 6.50 -13.53
C THR A 3 4.78 6.37 -12.23
N PRO A 4 4.35 5.54 -11.26
CA PRO A 4 5.06 5.42 -10.01
C PRO A 4 6.38 4.67 -10.21
N ALA A 5 7.37 4.99 -9.40
CA ALA A 5 8.47 4.06 -9.16
C ALA A 5 7.92 2.88 -8.33
N ILE A 6 8.25 1.65 -8.74
CA ILE A 6 7.79 0.44 -8.05
C ILE A 6 9.01 -0.28 -7.49
N VAL A 7 9.03 -0.47 -6.17
CA VAL A 7 10.12 -1.15 -5.48
C VAL A 7 9.56 -2.33 -4.70
N HIS A 8 10.23 -3.47 -4.82
CA HIS A 8 9.95 -4.65 -4.01
C HIS A 8 10.75 -4.59 -2.72
N LEU A 9 10.08 -4.77 -1.58
CA LEU A 9 10.68 -4.76 -0.25
C LEU A 9 10.17 -5.95 0.56
N ARG A 10 10.98 -6.33 1.54
CA ARG A 10 10.65 -7.39 2.49
C ARG A 10 11.16 -6.99 3.88
N ASP A 11 10.25 -6.96 4.84
CA ASP A 11 10.56 -6.69 6.25
C ASP A 11 10.27 -7.93 7.08
N VAL A 12 11.26 -8.36 7.86
CA VAL A 12 11.14 -9.51 8.77
C VAL A 12 11.24 -8.98 10.20
N ILE A 13 10.21 -9.26 11.00
CA ILE A 13 10.17 -8.93 12.42
C ILE A 13 10.31 -10.23 13.21
N THR A 14 11.25 -10.22 14.15
CA THR A 14 11.54 -11.36 15.02
C THR A 14 11.23 -11.04 16.46
N ASP A 15 10.81 -12.05 17.22
CA ASP A 15 10.62 -11.94 18.67
C ASP A 15 11.96 -11.91 19.43
N ASP A 16 11.90 -11.77 20.76
CA ASP A 16 13.06 -11.76 21.65
C ASP A 16 13.84 -13.10 21.65
N ALA A 17 13.23 -14.19 21.17
CA ALA A 17 13.85 -15.50 21.01
C ALA A 17 14.46 -15.72 19.61
N GLY A 18 14.37 -14.73 18.72
CA GLY A 18 14.86 -14.78 17.35
C GLY A 18 13.99 -15.58 16.38
N GLN A 19 12.75 -15.91 16.76
CA GLN A 19 11.77 -16.53 15.85
C GLN A 19 11.09 -15.46 15.00
N VAL A 20 10.80 -15.78 13.74
CA VAL A 20 10.06 -14.87 12.85
C VAL A 20 8.62 -14.79 13.32
N GLU A 21 8.20 -13.59 13.74
CA GLU A 21 6.82 -13.30 14.12
C GLU A 21 6.03 -12.79 12.90
N GLN A 22 6.67 -11.95 12.07
CA GLN A 22 6.05 -11.37 10.88
C GLN A 22 7.05 -11.32 9.72
N ASP A 23 6.58 -11.66 8.52
CA ASP A 23 7.34 -11.60 7.27
C ASP A 23 6.51 -10.85 6.23
N TYR A 24 6.75 -9.54 6.16
CA TYR A 24 6.02 -8.65 5.27
C TYR A 24 6.71 -8.58 3.93
N ASN A 25 6.07 -9.13 2.91
CA ASN A 25 6.56 -9.10 1.54
C ASN A 25 5.65 -8.20 0.69
N TYR A 26 6.17 -7.09 0.16
CA TYR A 26 5.32 -6.05 -0.42
C TYR A 26 5.96 -5.24 -1.54
N LEU A 27 5.12 -4.62 -2.35
CA LEU A 27 5.48 -3.64 -3.35
C LEU A 27 5.14 -2.24 -2.85
N VAL A 28 6.07 -1.31 -3.01
CA VAL A 28 5.87 0.13 -2.79
C VAL A 28 5.69 0.81 -4.13
N TYR A 29 4.61 1.56 -4.27
CA TYR A 29 4.31 2.44 -5.40
C TYR A 29 4.52 3.88 -4.95
N ASP A 30 5.59 4.51 -5.44
CA ASP A 30 5.93 5.90 -5.14
C ASP A 30 5.54 6.79 -6.32
N PHE A 31 4.52 7.63 -6.11
CA PHE A 31 4.04 8.60 -7.11
C PHE A 31 4.69 9.99 -6.96
N GLY A 32 5.66 10.13 -6.05
CA GLY A 32 6.34 11.37 -5.69
C GLY A 32 5.69 12.12 -4.51
N GLY A 33 6.50 12.93 -3.83
CA GLY A 33 6.07 13.65 -2.62
C GLY A 33 5.74 12.68 -1.48
N GLU A 34 4.58 12.87 -0.84
CA GLU A 34 4.07 11.97 0.21
C GLU A 34 3.09 10.91 -0.33
N MET A 35 3.02 10.73 -1.65
CA MET A 35 2.06 9.83 -2.29
C MET A 35 2.63 8.43 -2.47
N ILE A 36 2.58 7.67 -1.39
CA ILE A 36 3.06 6.28 -1.35
C ILE A 36 1.88 5.33 -1.17
N ALA A 37 1.86 4.25 -1.94
CA ALA A 37 0.93 3.14 -1.73
C ALA A 37 1.70 1.82 -1.57
N ARG A 38 1.17 0.90 -0.77
CA ARG A 38 1.76 -0.39 -0.45
C ARG A 38 0.79 -1.51 -0.78
N ALA A 39 1.26 -2.53 -1.50
CA ALA A 39 0.51 -3.76 -1.75
C ALA A 39 1.32 -4.95 -1.22
N TYR A 40 0.73 -5.73 -0.32
CA TYR A 40 1.35 -6.96 0.17
C TYR A 40 1.15 -8.09 -0.84
N LEU A 41 2.15 -8.95 -0.99
CA LEU A 41 2.11 -10.04 -1.98
C LEU A 41 1.21 -11.21 -1.55
N ASP A 42 0.85 -11.28 -0.26
CA ASP A 42 -0.12 -12.26 0.28
C ASP A 42 -1.58 -11.86 0.02
N THR A 43 -1.82 -10.57 -0.22
CA THR A 43 -3.13 -9.97 -0.50
C THR A 43 -3.05 -9.12 -1.79
N PRO A 44 -2.66 -9.73 -2.93
CA PRO A 44 -2.27 -8.99 -4.14
C PRO A 44 -3.39 -8.20 -4.80
N HIS A 45 -4.64 -8.48 -4.44
CA HIS A 45 -5.85 -7.77 -4.90
C HIS A 45 -6.06 -6.43 -4.17
N LYS A 46 -5.27 -6.12 -3.14
CA LYS A 46 -5.46 -4.96 -2.26
C LYS A 46 -4.23 -4.05 -2.25
N VAL A 47 -4.48 -2.76 -2.13
CA VAL A 47 -3.44 -1.75 -1.94
C VAL A 47 -3.86 -0.75 -0.85
N SER A 48 -2.90 -0.27 -0.07
CA SER A 48 -3.11 0.73 0.96
C SER A 48 -2.33 2.00 0.65
N VAL A 49 -3.00 3.16 0.60
CA VAL A 49 -2.36 4.47 0.45
C VAL A 49 -1.91 4.96 1.84
N LEU A 50 -0.61 5.23 2.00
CA LEU A 50 0.04 5.51 3.28
C LEU A 50 0.02 7.01 3.64
N ARG A 51 -1.12 7.68 3.46
CA ARG A 51 -1.27 9.09 3.82
C ARG A 51 -2.70 9.43 4.20
N GLN A 52 -2.84 10.52 4.95
CA GLN A 52 -4.13 11.13 5.22
C GLN A 52 -4.49 12.16 4.14
N GLY A 53 -5.80 12.39 3.96
CA GLY A 53 -6.34 13.42 3.08
C GLY A 53 -6.57 12.97 1.62
N PRO A 54 -7.14 13.83 0.76
CA PRO A 54 -7.64 13.43 -0.54
C PRO A 54 -6.56 12.83 -1.45
N VAL A 55 -6.80 11.64 -2.01
CA VAL A 55 -5.92 11.02 -3.01
C VAL A 55 -6.23 11.61 -4.39
N PRO A 56 -5.24 12.15 -5.14
CA PRO A 56 -5.47 12.68 -6.47
C PRO A 56 -6.10 11.65 -7.42
N GLU A 57 -7.10 12.06 -8.19
CA GLU A 57 -7.82 11.16 -9.10
C GLU A 57 -6.90 10.40 -10.07
N PRO A 58 -5.83 10.98 -10.66
CA PRO A 58 -4.93 10.23 -11.52
C PRO A 58 -4.24 9.05 -10.82
N VAL A 59 -3.98 9.18 -9.51
CA VAL A 59 -3.40 8.10 -8.69
C VAL A 59 -4.47 7.06 -8.39
N LEU A 60 -5.66 7.49 -7.96
CA LEU A 60 -6.79 6.57 -7.75
C LEU A 60 -7.12 5.77 -9.01
N ALA A 61 -7.23 6.42 -10.16
CA ALA A 61 -7.49 5.75 -11.43
C ALA A 61 -6.42 4.69 -11.76
N TYR A 62 -5.14 4.99 -11.50
CA TYR A 62 -4.06 4.03 -11.68
C TYR A 62 -4.21 2.81 -10.76
N LEU A 63 -4.57 3.03 -9.48
CA LEU A 63 -4.74 1.96 -8.50
C LEU A 63 -5.99 1.12 -8.80
N ARG A 64 -7.12 1.74 -9.16
CA ARG A 64 -8.38 1.06 -9.53
C ARG A 64 -8.22 0.13 -10.73
N ALA A 65 -7.29 0.43 -11.63
CA ALA A 65 -7.00 -0.42 -12.79
C ALA A 65 -6.22 -1.70 -12.43
N ARG A 66 -5.75 -1.85 -11.19
CA ARG A 66 -4.82 -2.91 -10.77
C ARG A 66 -5.24 -3.70 -9.53
N PHE A 67 -6.07 -3.10 -8.69
CA PHE A 67 -6.49 -3.66 -7.42
C PHE A 67 -8.01 -3.67 -7.36
N ASP A 68 -8.55 -4.60 -6.58
CA ASP A 68 -9.99 -4.75 -6.33
C ASP A 68 -10.43 -3.99 -5.08
N SER A 69 -9.47 -3.61 -4.23
CA SER A 69 -9.70 -2.84 -3.00
C SER A 69 -8.58 -1.83 -2.77
N ILE A 70 -8.96 -0.59 -2.47
CA ILE A 70 -8.04 0.48 -2.09
C ILE A 70 -8.39 0.94 -0.68
N ASP A 71 -7.46 0.73 0.24
CA ASP A 71 -7.51 1.29 1.58
C ASP A 71 -6.68 2.57 1.66
N GLN A 72 -7.01 3.40 2.64
CA GLN A 72 -6.25 4.59 2.98
C GLN A 72 -5.99 4.66 4.48
N LEU A 73 -4.78 5.07 4.85
CA LEU A 73 -4.45 5.35 6.24
C LEU A 73 -5.19 6.62 6.71
N GLY A 74 -6.21 6.42 7.54
CA GLY A 74 -6.97 7.46 8.23
C GLY A 74 -6.52 7.67 9.68
N PRO A 75 -7.23 8.55 10.43
CA PRO A 75 -6.91 8.84 11.83
C PRO A 75 -7.09 7.66 12.78
N GLN A 76 -7.94 6.69 12.43
CA GLN A 76 -8.30 5.53 13.26
C GLN A 76 -7.71 4.22 12.73
N GLY A 77 -6.87 4.28 11.70
CA GLY A 77 -6.34 3.11 11.01
C GLY A 77 -6.69 3.12 9.52
N TYR A 78 -6.61 1.96 8.88
CA TYR A 78 -6.93 1.83 7.46
C TYR A 78 -8.43 1.77 7.23
N GLU A 79 -8.91 2.57 6.27
CA GLU A 79 -10.30 2.61 5.83
C GLU A 79 -10.38 2.32 4.33
N THR A 80 -11.33 1.49 3.91
CA THR A 80 -11.55 1.21 2.49
C THR A 80 -12.23 2.41 1.83
N ILE A 81 -11.54 3.01 0.85
CA ILE A 81 -12.02 4.19 0.11
C ILE A 81 -12.58 3.84 -1.27
N TRP A 82 -12.35 2.61 -1.74
CA TRP A 82 -12.90 2.09 -2.99
C TRP A 82 -12.84 0.55 -3.04
N SER A 83 -13.82 -0.06 -3.68
CA SER A 83 -13.86 -1.49 -4.04
C SER A 83 -14.58 -1.69 -5.39
N ALA A 84 -14.18 -2.70 -6.16
CA ALA A 84 -14.80 -3.10 -7.44
C ALA A 84 -16.04 -4.00 -7.28
#